data_AF-A0A7W1GIT5-F1
#
_entry.id   AF-A0A7W1GIT5-F1
#
_cell.length_a   1.000
_cell.length_b   1.000
_cell.length_c   1.000
_cell.angle_alpha   90.00
_cell.angle_beta   90.00
_cell.angle_gamma   90.00
#
_symmetry.space_group_name_H-M   'P 1'
#
loop_
_entity.id
_entity.type
_entity.pdbx_description
1 polymer ?
#
loop_
_entity_poly.entity_id
_entity_poly.type
_entity_poly.pdbx_seq_one_letter_code
_entity_poly.pdbx_strand_id
1 'polypeptide(L)' 'MLLVIDVGNTNTSLGVYDSGRLVTHWRLTTARERTVDEYGMNARN' A
#
# COMPACT_ATOMS: atom_id res chain seq x y z
N MET A 1 14.74 -2.07 -5.21
CA MET A 1 13.30 -1.84 -4.96
C MET A 1 13.04 -1.73 -3.46
N LEU A 2 12.21 -0.77 -3.04
CA LEU A 2 11.81 -0.50 -1.66
C LEU A 2 10.29 -0.38 -1.59
N LEU A 3 9.64 -1.11 -0.68
CA LEU A 3 8.24 -0.92 -0.36
C LEU A 3 8.13 0.09 0.79
N VAL A 4 7.31 1.12 0.60
CA VAL A 4 6.95 2.08 1.65
C VAL A 4 5.46 1.98 1.93
N ILE A 5 5.09 2.18 3.19
CA ILE A 5 3.71 2.16 3.65
C ILE A 5 3.48 3.39 4.52
N ASP A 6 2.47 4.18 4.16
CA ASP A 6 2.00 5.32 4.93
C ASP A 6 0.57 5.02 5.42
N VAL A 7 0.42 4.84 6.74
CA VAL A 7 -0.85 4.46 7.37
C VAL A 7 -1.50 5.69 8.00
N GLY A 8 -2.46 6.28 7.30
CA GLY A 8 -3.30 7.37 7.81
C GLY A 8 -4.60 6.88 8.42
N ASN A 9 -5.36 7.79 9.06
CA ASN A 9 -6.64 7.46 9.69
C ASN A 9 -7.71 7.00 8.69
N THR A 10 -7.73 7.61 7.49
CA THR A 10 -8.75 7.32 6.47
C THR A 10 -8.20 6.46 5.34
N ASN A 11 -6.92 6.61 5.00
CA ASN A 11 -6.31 5.89 3.90
C ASN A 11 -4.92 5.38 4.28
N THR A 12 -4.59 4.19 3.79
CA THR A 12 -3.28 3.59 3.80
C THR A 12 -2.74 3.60 2.38
N SER A 13 -1.55 4.17 2.19
CA SER A 13 -0.86 4.22 0.89
C SER A 13 0.30 3.24 0.89
N LEU A 14 0.40 2.43 -0.16
CA LEU A 14 1.55 1.56 -0.41
C LEU A 14 2.26 2.05 -1.67
N GLY A 15 3.58 2.14 -1.63
CA GLY A 15 4.37 2.57 -2.77
C GLY A 15 5.61 1.71 -2.96
N VAL A 16 5.94 1.36 -4.19
CA VAL A 16 7.21 0.70 -4.52
C VAL A 16 8.11 1.71 -5.19
N TYR A 17 9.28 1.93 -4.61
CA TYR A 17 10.34 2.75 -5.19
C TYR A 17 11.43 1.88 -5.81
N ASP A 18 11.94 2.28 -6.95
CA ASP A 18 13.15 1.73 -7.54
C ASP A 18 14.15 2.85 -7.83
N SER A 19 15.35 2.73 -7.27
CA SER A 19 16.42 3.74 -7.37
C SER A 19 15.94 5.19 -7.09
N GLY A 20 15.06 5.36 -6.09
CA GLY A 20 14.50 6.66 -5.70
C GLY A 20 13.31 7.13 -6.54
N ARG A 21 12.87 6.38 -7.56
CA ARG A 21 11.67 6.68 -8.35
C ARG A 21 10.49 5.81 -7.93
N LEU A 22 9.32 6.39 -7.72
CA LEU A 22 8.08 5.65 -7.47
C LEU A 22 7.66 4.91 -8.76
N VAL A 23 7.58 3.58 -8.71
CA VAL A 23 7.24 2.74 -9.86
C VAL A 23 5.80 2.24 -9.85
N THR A 24 5.19 2.10 -8.67
CA THR A 24 3.75 1.83 -8.52
C THR A 24 3.27 2.24 -7.14
N HIS A 25 1.97 2.49 -7.00
CA HIS A 25 1.35 2.76 -5.71
C HIS A 25 -0.10 2.29 -5.69
N TRP A 26 -0.58 1.96 -4.49
CA TRP A 26 -1.97 1.65 -4.20
C TRP A 26 -2.45 2.51 -3.03
N ARG A 27 -3.73 2.84 -3.05
CA ARG A 27 -4.40 3.56 -1.97
C ARG A 27 -5.60 2.75 -1.52
N LEU A 28 -5.62 2.40 -0.25
CA LEU A 28 -6.69 1.65 0.37
C LEU A 28 -7.33 2.49 1.46
N THR A 29 -8.63 2.31 1.70
CA THR A 29 -9.24 2.80 2.94
C THR A 29 -8.58 2.12 4.13
N THR A 30 -8.24 2.88 5.18
CA THR A 30 -7.70 2.30 6.41
C THR A 30 -8.80 1.54 7.14
N ALA A 31 -8.60 0.24 7.34
CA ALA A 31 -9.51 -0.65 8.03
C ALA A 31 -8.68 -1.55 8.94
N ARG A 32 -8.96 -1.53 10.26
CA ARG A 32 -8.16 -2.27 11.26
C ARG A 32 -8.45 -3.77 11.22
N GLU A 33 -9.68 -4.11 10.87
CA GLU A 33 -10.22 -5.45 10.74
C GLU A 33 -9.77 -6.18 9.47
N ARG A 34 -9.09 -5.46 8.56
CA ARG A 34 -8.65 -6.03 7.28
C ARG A 34 -7.57 -7.09 7.49
N THR A 35 -7.77 -8.23 6.86
CA THR A 35 -6.87 -9.39 6.85
C THR A 35 -5.71 -9.20 5.87
N VAL A 36 -4.65 -10.00 6.05
CA VAL A 36 -3.48 -9.97 5.17
C VAL A 36 -3.84 -10.30 3.73
N ASP A 37 -4.75 -11.26 3.51
CA ASP A 37 -5.19 -11.65 2.17
C ASP A 37 -5.93 -10.52 1.45
N GLU A 38 -6.75 -9.76 2.19
CA GLU A 38 -7.43 -8.59 1.64
C GLU A 38 -6.45 -7.47 1.28
N TYR A 39 -5.40 -7.24 2.07
CA TYR A 39 -4.32 -6.32 1.67
C TYR A 39 -3.63 -6.81 0.38
N GLY A 40 -3.37 -8.11 0.27
CA GLY A 40 -2.77 -8.73 -0.92
C GLY A 40 -3.63 -8.59 -2.17
N MET A 41 -4.96 -8.73 -2.06
CA MET A 41 -5.88 -8.54 -3.19
C MET A 41 -5.96 -7.08 -3.64
N ASN A 42 -5.99 -6.14 -2.70
CA ASN A 42 -6.12 -4.70 -3.02
C ASN A 42 -4.81 -4.08 -3.55
N ALA A 43 -3.66 -4.67 -3.23
CA ALA A 43 -2.35 -4.26 -3.74
C ALA A 43 -1.90 -5.07 -4.97
N ARG A 44 -2.84 -5.73 -5.65
CA ARG A 44 -2.59 -6.47 -6.89
C ARG A 44 -2.85 -5.56 -8.08
N ASN A 45 -1.91 -5.52 -9.03
CA ASN A 45 -2.11 -4.92 -10.35
C ASN A 45 -3.11 -5.73 -11.18
#